data_AF-A0A674JI68-F1
#
_entry.id   AF-A0A674JI68-F1
#
_cell.length_a   1.000
_cell.length_b   1.000
_cell.length_c   1.000
_cell.angle_alpha   90.00
_cell.angle_beta   90.00
_cell.angle_gamma   90.00
#
_symmetry.space_group_name_H-M   'P 1'
#
loop_
_entity.id
_entity.type
_entity.pdbx_description
1 polymer ?
#
loop_
_entity_poly.entity_id
_entity_poly.type
_entity_poly.pdbx_seq_one_letter_code
_entity_poly.pdbx_strand_id
1 'polypeptide(L)'
;MVAAGLLEELRDFHRRYNQEKVAENCQDYQHGIFQSIGFKEFHEYLITEGKCPQETSALLLEKGIQALKLVTKRYARKQNKWVRNRFLRRPGPNVPPVYGLEVSDLSQWDENVLKPALQIVESFIQGRQPSADPVKMESEIKEDKRSHHMCELCNRVIIGDREWAAHTKSKSHLHHLKKRRKLHSTLSAVESRVNVTETQGDHEGTENLGQDPQTSPAQPENG
;
A
#
# COMPACT_ATOMS: atom_id res chain seq x y z
N MET A 1 25.81 10.75 15.21
CA MET A 1 24.98 9.66 15.79
C MET A 1 25.85 8.54 16.32
N VAL A 2 26.46 7.70 15.47
CA VAL A 2 27.33 6.59 15.94
C VAL A 2 28.47 7.12 16.82
N ALA A 3 29.26 8.08 16.31
CA ALA A 3 30.33 8.72 17.08
C ALA A 3 29.85 9.51 18.33
N ALA A 4 28.54 9.74 18.46
CA ALA A 4 27.95 10.48 19.58
C ALA A 4 27.33 9.55 20.64
N GLY A 5 27.59 8.23 20.58
CA GLY A 5 27.14 7.28 21.61
C GLY A 5 25.89 6.46 21.25
N LEU A 6 25.46 6.43 19.98
CA LEU A 6 24.28 5.66 19.59
C LEU A 6 24.41 4.17 19.94
N LEU A 7 25.58 3.55 19.78
CA LEU A 7 25.73 2.11 20.00
C LEU A 7 25.55 1.76 21.48
N GLU A 8 26.02 2.63 22.36
CA GLU A 8 25.90 2.55 23.81
C GLU A 8 24.43 2.62 24.22
N GLU A 9 23.68 3.58 23.65
CA GLU A 9 22.22 3.67 23.85
C GLU A 9 21.49 2.39 23.40
N LEU A 10 21.85 1.85 22.23
CA LEU A 10 21.23 0.64 21.69
C LEU A 10 21.56 -0.61 22.52
N ARG A 11 22.80 -0.73 23.00
CA ARG A 11 23.22 -1.80 23.91
C ARG A 11 22.48 -1.73 25.24
N ASP A 12 22.36 -0.53 25.81
CA ASP A 12 21.64 -0.32 27.06
C ASP A 12 20.16 -0.66 26.92
N PHE A 13 19.52 -0.23 25.83
CA PHE A 13 18.15 -0.60 25.55
C PHE A 13 18.02 -2.11 25.31
N HIS A 14 18.98 -2.72 24.62
CA HIS A 14 18.99 -4.16 24.39
C HIS A 14 19.01 -4.94 25.71
N ARG A 15 19.95 -4.61 26.60
CA ARG A 15 20.12 -5.26 27.90
C ARG A 15 18.92 -5.07 28.82
N ARG A 16 18.38 -3.84 28.90
CA ARG A 16 17.32 -3.52 29.87
C ARG A 16 15.92 -3.95 29.44
N TYR A 17 15.67 -4.14 28.14
CA TYR A 17 14.31 -4.36 27.65
C TYR A 17 14.21 -5.42 26.55
N ASN A 18 15.12 -5.38 25.58
CA ASN A 18 15.00 -6.27 24.42
C ASN A 18 15.39 -7.72 24.74
N GLN A 19 16.35 -7.96 25.63
CA GLN A 19 16.86 -9.31 25.93
C GLN A 19 15.76 -10.26 26.40
N GLU A 20 14.94 -9.85 27.36
CA GLU A 20 13.78 -10.63 27.82
C GLU A 20 12.82 -10.92 26.67
N LYS A 21 12.53 -9.91 25.85
CA LYS A 21 11.67 -10.06 24.66
C LYS A 21 12.24 -11.00 23.61
N VAL A 22 13.57 -11.05 23.41
CA VAL A 22 14.22 -12.04 22.55
C VAL A 22 14.02 -13.44 23.13
N ALA A 23 14.29 -13.60 24.42
CA ALA A 23 14.24 -14.89 25.09
C ALA A 23 12.82 -15.50 25.07
N GLU A 24 11.80 -14.66 25.21
CA GLU A 24 10.38 -15.04 25.11
C GLU A 24 9.87 -15.14 23.66
N ASN A 25 10.72 -14.87 22.66
CA ASN A 25 10.37 -14.81 21.24
C ASN A 25 9.12 -13.93 20.94
N CYS A 26 8.96 -12.84 21.70
CA CYS A 26 7.79 -11.96 21.65
C CYS A 26 8.13 -10.55 21.13
N GLN A 27 9.19 -10.45 20.32
CA GLN A 27 9.65 -9.19 19.76
C GLN A 27 8.72 -8.70 18.65
N ASP A 28 8.22 -7.47 18.81
CA ASP A 28 7.30 -6.88 17.85
C ASP A 28 7.85 -5.57 17.28
N TYR A 29 8.48 -5.66 16.11
CA TYR A 29 8.99 -4.51 15.36
C TYR A 29 7.91 -3.69 14.63
N GLN A 30 6.64 -4.08 14.77
CA GLN A 30 5.51 -3.39 14.19
C GLN A 30 4.80 -2.46 15.19
N HIS A 31 5.22 -2.41 16.46
CA HIS A 31 4.55 -1.61 17.48
C HIS A 31 5.51 -0.83 18.38
N GLY A 32 5.04 0.32 18.85
CA GLY A 32 5.71 1.14 19.86
C GLY A 32 7.15 1.53 19.50
N ILE A 33 8.00 1.56 20.52
CA ILE A 33 9.40 2.00 20.40
C ILE A 33 10.24 1.12 19.46
N PHE A 34 9.82 -0.13 19.19
CA PHE A 34 10.54 -1.01 18.27
C PHE A 34 10.39 -0.61 16.79
N GLN A 35 9.42 0.24 16.45
CA GLN A 35 9.30 0.77 15.08
C GLN A 35 10.39 1.80 14.74
N SER A 36 11.05 2.36 15.77
CA SER A 36 12.06 3.40 15.65
C SER A 36 13.17 3.02 14.66
N ILE A 37 13.57 3.99 13.83
CA ILE A 37 14.73 3.85 12.95
C ILE A 37 15.99 3.93 13.80
N GLY A 38 16.86 2.93 13.69
CA GLY A 38 18.13 2.86 14.43
C GLY A 38 18.22 1.69 15.40
N PHE A 39 17.12 1.03 15.77
CA PHE A 39 17.17 -0.14 16.64
C PHE A 39 17.17 -1.45 15.86
N LYS A 40 16.09 -1.71 15.09
CA LYS A 40 15.93 -2.95 14.33
C LYS A 40 17.03 -3.19 13.30
N GLU A 41 17.63 -2.12 12.77
CA GLU A 41 18.76 -2.20 11.84
C GLU A 41 20.00 -2.83 12.48
N PHE A 42 20.16 -2.72 13.81
CA PHE A 42 21.27 -3.29 14.57
C PHE A 42 20.85 -4.55 15.35
N HIS A 43 19.65 -5.08 15.13
CA HIS A 43 19.12 -6.20 15.91
C HIS A 43 20.08 -7.40 15.93
N GLU A 44 20.52 -7.86 14.75
CA GLU A 44 21.45 -8.98 14.62
C GLU A 44 22.77 -8.72 15.35
N TYR A 45 23.30 -7.49 15.25
CA TYR A 45 24.52 -7.08 15.95
C TYR A 45 24.36 -7.16 17.48
N LEU A 46 23.24 -6.70 18.01
CA LEU A 46 22.97 -6.65 19.44
C LEU A 46 22.76 -8.04 20.05
N ILE A 47 22.02 -8.94 19.40
CA ILE A 47 21.72 -10.28 19.95
C ILE A 47 22.93 -11.23 19.92
N THR A 48 23.89 -10.97 19.01
CA THR A 48 25.11 -11.77 18.81
C THR A 48 26.33 -11.20 19.53
N GLU A 49 26.17 -10.06 20.21
CA GLU A 49 27.24 -9.43 20.99
C GLU A 49 27.80 -10.41 22.04
N GLY A 50 29.13 -10.58 22.06
CA GLY A 50 29.81 -11.53 22.95
C GLY A 50 29.67 -13.01 22.58
N LYS A 51 28.91 -13.36 21.53
CA LYS A 51 28.67 -14.75 21.10
C LYS A 51 29.34 -15.12 19.78
N CYS A 52 29.82 -14.14 19.01
CA CYS A 52 30.44 -14.34 17.71
C CYS A 52 31.87 -13.78 17.66
N PRO A 53 32.70 -14.25 16.71
CA PRO A 53 34.04 -13.70 16.50
C PRO A 53 33.99 -12.19 16.22
N GLN A 54 35.06 -11.48 16.59
CA GLN A 54 35.16 -10.03 16.42
C GLN A 54 34.96 -9.60 14.96
N GLU A 55 35.48 -10.37 14.00
CA GLU A 55 35.30 -10.12 12.57
C GLU A 55 33.82 -10.16 12.16
N THR A 56 33.08 -11.17 12.62
CA THR A 56 31.64 -11.29 12.35
C THR A 56 30.87 -10.14 12.99
N SER A 57 31.21 -9.76 14.22
CA SER A 57 30.58 -8.63 14.91
C SER A 57 30.81 -7.31 14.16
N ALA A 58 32.01 -7.07 13.65
CA ALA A 58 32.33 -5.88 12.85
C ALA A 58 31.53 -5.84 11.53
N LEU A 59 31.36 -6.98 10.86
CA LEU A 59 30.54 -7.07 9.65
C LEU A 59 29.06 -6.77 9.93
N LEU A 60 28.51 -7.29 11.03
CA LEU A 60 27.13 -7.01 11.44
C LEU A 60 26.92 -5.54 11.82
N LEU A 61 27.92 -4.93 12.46
CA LEU A 61 27.89 -3.50 12.79
C LEU A 61 27.83 -2.64 11.51
N GLU A 62 28.69 -2.90 10.53
CA GLU A 62 28.70 -2.16 9.27
C GLU A 62 27.39 -2.36 8.50
N LYS A 63 26.87 -3.60 8.47
CA LYS A 63 25.55 -3.91 7.90
C LYS A 63 24.45 -3.06 8.56
N GLY A 64 24.47 -2.93 9.89
CA GLY A 64 23.52 -2.11 10.64
C GLY A 64 23.62 -0.62 10.30
N ILE A 65 24.84 -0.08 10.17
CA ILE A 65 25.08 1.32 9.79
C ILE A 65 24.54 1.60 8.37
N GLN A 66 24.80 0.70 7.42
CA GLN A 66 24.31 0.87 6.05
C GLN A 66 22.79 0.75 5.97
N ALA A 67 22.21 -0.20 6.72
CA ALA A 67 20.76 -0.32 6.85
C ALA A 67 20.14 0.97 7.42
N LEU A 68 20.71 1.52 8.51
CA LEU A 68 20.28 2.78 9.13
C LEU A 68 20.28 3.94 8.12
N LYS A 69 21.38 4.13 7.38
CA LYS A 69 21.48 5.16 6.34
C LYS A 69 20.39 5.00 5.28
N LEU A 70 20.17 3.76 4.82
CA LEU A 70 19.19 3.44 3.79
C LEU A 70 17.75 3.72 4.26
N VAL A 71 17.37 3.25 5.44
CA VAL A 71 16.01 3.47 5.96
C VAL A 71 15.76 4.94 6.28
N THR A 72 16.75 5.68 6.75
CA THR A 72 16.65 7.14 6.99
C THR A 72 16.40 7.89 5.68
N LYS A 73 17.13 7.55 4.61
CA LYS A 73 16.90 8.12 3.27
C LYS A 73 15.51 7.80 2.72
N ARG A 74 15.04 6.56 2.90
CA ARG A 74 13.68 6.15 2.52
C ARG A 74 12.63 6.90 3.33
N TYR A 75 12.86 7.09 4.62
CA TYR A 75 11.96 7.81 5.51
C TYR A 75 11.82 9.28 5.11
N ALA A 76 12.94 9.99 4.87
CA ALA A 76 12.91 11.37 4.37
C ALA A 76 12.12 11.50 3.05
N ARG A 77 12.32 10.56 2.11
CA ARG A 77 11.53 10.52 0.87
C ARG A 77 10.05 10.29 1.12
N LYS A 78 9.70 9.41 2.07
CA LYS A 78 8.32 9.13 2.46
C LYS A 78 7.67 10.36 3.11
N GLN A 79 8.39 11.07 3.98
CA GLN A 79 7.93 12.34 4.57
C GLN A 79 7.66 13.39 3.49
N ASN A 80 8.62 13.64 2.60
CA ASN A 80 8.43 14.61 1.51
C ASN A 80 7.25 14.24 0.60
N LYS A 81 7.09 12.95 0.30
CA LYS A 81 5.93 12.46 -0.46
C LYS A 81 4.62 12.66 0.31
N TRP A 82 4.61 12.39 1.61
CA TRP A 82 3.44 12.54 2.46
C TRP A 82 3.03 14.01 2.60
N VAL A 83 3.97 14.91 2.91
CA VAL A 83 3.73 16.37 3.02
C VAL A 83 3.16 16.91 1.70
N ARG A 84 3.82 16.64 0.57
CA ARG A 84 3.33 17.08 -0.75
C ARG A 84 1.93 16.54 -1.05
N ASN A 85 1.69 15.25 -0.80
CA ASN A 85 0.39 14.66 -1.10
C ASN A 85 -0.73 15.16 -0.18
N ARG A 86 -0.43 15.35 1.11
CA ARG A 86 -1.40 15.74 2.14
C ARG A 86 -1.79 17.21 2.03
N PHE A 87 -0.81 18.09 1.78
CA PHE A 87 -1.04 19.53 1.81
C PHE A 87 -1.17 20.16 0.42
N LEU A 88 -0.47 19.65 -0.60
CA LEU A 88 -0.40 20.33 -1.91
C LEU A 88 -1.23 19.67 -3.01
N ARG A 89 -1.47 18.35 -2.95
CA ARG A 89 -2.20 17.60 -4.00
C ARG A 89 -3.62 17.19 -3.65
N ARG A 90 -3.93 17.02 -2.36
CA ARG A 90 -5.25 16.60 -1.87
C ARG A 90 -5.60 17.38 -0.62
N PRO A 91 -5.75 18.70 -0.72
CA PRO A 91 -6.16 19.47 0.42
C PRO A 91 -7.54 18.95 0.85
N GLY A 92 -7.63 18.40 2.06
CA GLY A 92 -8.93 18.20 2.69
C GLY A 92 -9.60 19.56 2.96
N PRO A 93 -10.85 19.57 3.44
CA PRO A 93 -11.41 20.81 3.98
C PRO A 93 -10.46 21.36 5.05
N ASN A 94 -10.21 22.67 5.05
CA ASN A 94 -9.39 23.40 6.02
C ASN A 94 -7.88 23.11 6.00
N VAL A 95 -7.28 22.86 4.83
CA VAL A 95 -5.81 22.82 4.73
C VAL A 95 -5.23 24.24 4.75
N PRO A 96 -4.34 24.58 5.70
CA PRO A 96 -3.74 25.91 5.77
C PRO A 96 -2.79 26.16 4.59
N PRO A 97 -2.54 27.42 4.22
CA PRO A 97 -1.46 27.77 3.30
C PRO A 97 -0.12 27.19 3.80
N VAL A 98 0.63 26.58 2.90
CA VAL A 98 1.96 26.04 3.20
C VAL A 98 3.00 26.94 2.59
N TYR A 99 3.94 27.44 3.39
CA TYR A 99 5.06 28.25 2.94
C TYR A 99 6.32 27.38 2.90
N GLY A 100 7.02 27.40 1.76
CA GLY A 100 8.27 26.66 1.57
C GLY A 100 9.46 27.52 1.98
N LEU A 101 10.39 26.95 2.74
CA LEU A 101 11.66 27.57 3.11
C LEU A 101 12.79 26.77 2.49
N GLU A 102 13.77 27.45 1.91
CA GLU A 102 14.87 26.82 1.20
C GLU A 102 15.99 26.46 2.19
N VAL A 103 16.30 25.16 2.29
CA VAL A 103 17.25 24.62 3.27
C VAL A 103 18.43 23.88 2.63
N SER A 104 18.62 24.00 1.31
CA SER A 104 19.70 23.29 0.60
C SER A 104 21.09 23.74 1.02
N ASP A 105 21.28 25.02 1.37
CA ASP A 105 22.54 25.59 1.85
C ASP A 105 22.39 26.09 3.29
N LEU A 106 23.06 25.40 4.22
CA LEU A 106 23.02 25.74 5.64
C LEU A 106 23.78 27.04 5.97
N SER A 107 24.71 27.47 5.11
CA SER A 107 25.44 28.74 5.33
C SER A 107 24.55 29.97 5.15
N GLN A 108 23.43 29.80 4.43
CA GLN A 108 22.44 30.85 4.17
C GLN A 108 21.18 30.70 5.04
N TRP A 109 21.27 29.96 6.15
CA TRP A 109 20.13 29.68 7.03
C TRP A 109 19.38 30.95 7.47
N ASP A 110 20.13 31.98 7.88
CA ASP A 110 19.51 33.20 8.40
C ASP A 110 18.66 33.91 7.34
N GLU A 111 19.17 34.00 6.11
CA GLU A 111 18.50 34.68 5.00
C GLU A 111 17.38 33.84 4.37
N ASN A 112 17.59 32.54 4.19
CA ASN A 112 16.66 31.68 3.44
C ASN A 112 15.61 30.99 4.31
N VAL A 113 15.84 30.90 5.63
CA VAL A 113 14.97 30.15 6.56
C VAL A 113 14.50 31.03 7.71
N LEU A 114 15.41 31.56 8.52
CA LEU A 114 15.04 32.23 9.77
C LEU A 114 14.26 33.52 9.53
N LYS A 115 14.83 34.47 8.77
CA LYS A 115 14.16 35.75 8.50
C LYS A 115 12.82 35.58 7.79
N PRO A 116 12.69 34.77 6.71
CA PRO A 116 11.40 34.55 6.08
C PRO A 116 10.39 33.87 7.00
N ALA A 117 10.81 32.89 7.82
CA ALA A 117 9.92 32.21 8.77
C ALA A 117 9.34 33.20 9.80
N LEU A 118 10.20 34.04 10.40
CA LEU A 118 9.77 35.05 11.36
C LEU A 118 8.80 36.04 10.72
N GLN A 119 9.09 36.52 9.52
CA GLN A 119 8.21 37.42 8.78
C GLN A 119 6.84 36.79 8.50
N ILE A 120 6.80 35.53 8.09
CA ILE A 120 5.54 34.80 7.83
C ILE A 120 4.71 34.69 9.12
N VAL A 121 5.34 34.30 10.23
CA VAL A 121 4.67 34.15 11.52
C VAL A 121 4.18 35.50 12.05
N GLU A 122 4.99 36.55 11.96
CA GLU A 122 4.62 37.89 12.41
C GLU A 122 3.44 38.45 11.60
N SER A 123 3.48 38.34 10.27
CA SER A 123 2.35 38.72 9.42
C SER A 123 1.08 37.97 9.80
N PHE A 124 1.17 36.65 10.03
CA PHE A 124 0.04 35.83 10.45
C PHE A 124 -0.57 36.28 11.78
N ILE A 125 0.26 36.52 12.81
CA ILE A 125 -0.19 36.99 14.13
C ILE A 125 -0.91 38.34 14.03
N GLN A 126 -0.45 39.22 13.14
CA GLN A 126 -1.01 40.55 12.94
C GLN A 126 -2.20 40.58 11.95
N GLY A 127 -2.63 39.42 11.43
CA GLY A 127 -3.72 39.34 10.45
C GLY A 127 -3.36 39.91 9.06
N ARG A 128 -2.07 40.12 8.78
CA ARG A 128 -1.56 40.60 7.49
C ARG A 128 -1.18 39.41 6.59
N GLN A 129 -1.22 39.61 5.29
CA GLN A 129 -0.69 38.61 4.35
C GLN A 129 0.86 38.63 4.40
N PRO A 130 1.53 37.47 4.52
CA PRO A 130 2.98 37.37 4.37
C PRO A 130 3.44 37.85 2.99
N SER A 131 4.66 38.39 2.89
CA SER A 131 5.26 38.77 1.60
C SER A 131 5.67 37.57 0.75
N ALA A 132 5.91 36.41 1.38
CA ALA A 132 6.22 35.18 0.68
C ALA A 132 4.93 34.55 0.17
N ASP A 133 4.94 34.05 -1.06
CA ASP A 133 3.80 33.32 -1.61
C ASP A 133 3.75 31.90 -1.04
N PRO A 134 2.56 31.38 -0.71
CA PRO A 134 2.42 29.97 -0.36
C PRO A 134 2.78 29.08 -1.55
N VAL A 135 3.28 27.88 -1.25
CA VAL A 135 3.60 26.86 -2.24
C VAL A 135 2.34 26.54 -3.03
N LYS A 136 2.46 26.67 -4.36
CA LYS A 136 1.35 26.42 -5.28
C LYS A 136 0.80 25.01 -5.07
N MET A 137 -0.50 24.92 -4.82
CA MET A 137 -1.20 23.64 -4.82
C MET A 137 -1.14 23.05 -6.23
N GLU A 138 -0.72 21.80 -6.33
CA GLU A 138 -0.70 21.06 -7.59
C GLU A 138 -2.14 20.62 -7.87
N SER A 139 -2.91 21.49 -8.51
CA SER A 139 -4.30 21.25 -8.89
C SER A 139 -4.39 20.43 -10.18
N GLU A 140 -3.93 19.18 -10.19
CA GLU A 140 -4.19 18.22 -11.29
C GLU A 140 -4.28 16.79 -10.71
N ILE A 141 -5.20 15.88 -11.06
CA ILE A 141 -5.83 15.51 -12.35
C ILE A 141 -7.20 14.86 -12.06
N LYS A 142 -8.14 14.94 -13.02
CA LYS A 142 -9.48 14.32 -13.17
C LYS A 142 -9.62 12.80 -12.90
N GLU A 143 -8.57 12.11 -12.49
CA GLU A 143 -8.59 10.67 -12.25
C GLU A 143 -8.98 10.40 -10.79
N ASP A 144 -10.11 9.73 -10.59
CA ASP A 144 -10.50 9.30 -9.26
C ASP A 144 -9.63 8.11 -8.86
N LYS A 145 -8.73 8.33 -7.89
CA LYS A 145 -7.87 7.26 -7.36
C LYS A 145 -8.57 6.43 -6.27
N ARG A 146 -9.87 6.66 -6.05
CA ARG A 146 -10.73 5.90 -5.12
C ARG A 146 -11.90 5.24 -5.84
N SER A 147 -12.02 5.37 -7.15
CA SER A 147 -13.02 4.64 -7.93
C SER A 147 -12.80 3.14 -7.76
N HIS A 148 -13.90 2.39 -7.64
CA HIS A 148 -13.86 0.94 -7.52
C HIS A 148 -14.23 0.32 -8.86
N HIS A 149 -13.29 -0.39 -9.47
CA HIS A 149 -13.48 -1.12 -10.72
C HIS A 149 -13.40 -2.63 -10.48
N MET A 150 -14.39 -3.38 -10.94
CA MET A 150 -14.39 -4.84 -10.84
C MET A 150 -14.01 -5.46 -12.17
N CYS A 151 -12.96 -6.28 -12.20
CA CYS A 151 -12.64 -7.08 -13.37
C CYS A 151 -13.26 -8.48 -13.24
N GLU A 152 -14.39 -8.72 -13.91
CA GLU A 152 -15.04 -10.04 -13.95
C GLU A 152 -14.15 -11.16 -14.53
N LEU A 153 -13.22 -10.79 -15.42
CA LEU A 153 -12.33 -11.76 -16.07
C LEU A 153 -11.21 -12.25 -15.15
N CYS A 154 -10.79 -11.40 -14.21
CA CYS A 154 -9.71 -11.70 -13.28
C CYS A 154 -10.24 -11.93 -11.86
N ASN A 155 -11.54 -11.73 -11.64
CA ASN A 155 -12.21 -11.73 -10.35
C ASN A 155 -11.46 -10.90 -9.29
N ARG A 156 -11.17 -9.63 -9.63
CA ARG A 156 -10.40 -8.72 -8.77
C ARG A 156 -11.00 -7.32 -8.77
N VAL A 157 -11.07 -6.72 -7.58
CA VAL A 157 -11.39 -5.31 -7.39
C VAL A 157 -10.10 -4.50 -7.54
N ILE A 158 -10.16 -3.44 -8.33
CA ILE A 158 -9.06 -2.53 -8.64
C ILE A 158 -9.52 -1.13 -8.25
N ILE A 159 -8.74 -0.48 -7.41
CA ILE A 159 -9.05 0.85 -6.88
C ILE A 159 -8.25 1.89 -7.67
N GLY A 160 -8.94 2.82 -8.32
CA GLY A 160 -8.38 3.92 -9.09
C GLY A 160 -8.44 3.72 -10.60
N ASP A 161 -8.80 4.79 -11.32
CA ASP A 161 -8.97 4.77 -12.78
C ASP A 161 -7.66 4.42 -13.51
N ARG A 162 -6.53 4.91 -12.99
CA ARG A 162 -5.21 4.64 -13.57
C ARG A 162 -4.81 3.18 -13.38
N GLU A 163 -5.02 2.64 -12.19
CA GLU A 163 -4.75 1.25 -11.85
C GLU A 163 -5.63 0.31 -12.70
N TRP A 164 -6.90 0.69 -12.92
CA TRP A 164 -7.80 -0.01 -13.84
C TRP A 164 -7.31 0.03 -15.30
N ALA A 165 -6.91 1.20 -15.79
CA ALA A 165 -6.35 1.36 -17.14
C ALA A 165 -5.05 0.56 -17.34
N ALA A 166 -4.21 0.47 -16.30
CA ALA A 166 -3.00 -0.36 -16.33
C ALA A 166 -3.34 -1.86 -16.29
N HIS A 167 -4.33 -2.26 -15.48
CA HIS A 167 -4.77 -3.63 -15.38
C HIS A 167 -5.31 -4.18 -16.70
N THR A 168 -6.20 -3.44 -17.37
CA THR A 168 -6.81 -3.85 -18.66
C THR A 168 -5.76 -4.06 -19.76
N LYS A 169 -4.62 -3.35 -19.67
CA LYS A 169 -3.47 -3.50 -20.60
C LYS A 169 -2.43 -4.51 -20.12
N SER A 170 -2.59 -5.11 -18.95
CA SER A 170 -1.59 -6.01 -18.36
C SER A 170 -1.53 -7.37 -19.08
N LYS A 171 -0.34 -7.98 -19.10
CA LYS A 171 -0.13 -9.31 -19.69
C LYS A 171 -1.06 -10.38 -19.09
N SER A 172 -1.31 -10.32 -17.78
CA SER A 172 -2.19 -11.25 -17.08
C SER A 172 -3.65 -11.11 -17.53
N HIS A 173 -4.17 -9.88 -17.62
CA HIS A 173 -5.53 -9.62 -18.08
C HIS A 173 -5.71 -10.07 -19.55
N LEU A 174 -4.76 -9.74 -20.42
CA LEU A 174 -4.77 -10.18 -21.82
C LEU A 174 -4.70 -11.70 -21.98
N HIS A 175 -3.98 -12.40 -21.09
CA HIS A 175 -3.95 -13.86 -21.07
C HIS A 175 -5.31 -14.46 -20.70
N HIS A 176 -5.97 -13.96 -19.65
CA HIS A 176 -7.32 -14.40 -19.26
C HIS A 176 -8.35 -14.13 -20.36
N LEU A 177 -8.26 -12.97 -21.02
CA LEU A 177 -9.07 -12.66 -22.21
C LEU A 177 -8.90 -13.72 -23.31
N LYS A 178 -7.66 -14.07 -23.67
CA LYS A 178 -7.39 -15.09 -24.68
C LYS A 178 -7.90 -16.47 -24.27
N LYS A 179 -7.68 -16.87 -23.01
CA LYS A 179 -8.16 -18.16 -22.47
C LYS A 179 -9.68 -18.28 -22.54
N ARG A 180 -10.41 -17.23 -22.14
CA ARG A 180 -11.88 -17.21 -22.17
C ARG A 180 -12.42 -17.28 -23.60
N ARG A 181 -11.79 -16.57 -24.56
CA ARG A 181 -12.15 -16.66 -25.99
C ARG A 181 -11.96 -18.08 -26.54
N LYS A 182 -10.87 -18.76 -26.17
CA LYS A 182 -10.61 -20.16 -26.59
C LYS A 182 -11.68 -21.10 -26.02
N LEU A 183 -12.01 -20.97 -24.73
CA LEU A 183 -13.05 -21.78 -24.09
C LEU A 183 -14.43 -21.56 -24.71
N HIS A 184 -14.79 -20.30 -25.00
CA HIS A 184 -16.05 -19.99 -25.67
C HIS A 184 -16.10 -20.54 -27.10
N SER A 185 -14.99 -20.47 -27.83
CA SER A 185 -14.88 -21.07 -29.17
C SER A 185 -14.99 -22.59 -29.14
N THR A 186 -14.41 -23.26 -28.13
CA THR A 186 -14.55 -24.72 -27.97
C THR A 186 -15.96 -25.12 -27.56
N LEU A 187 -16.61 -24.38 -26.67
CA LEU A 187 -17.99 -24.65 -26.24
C LEU A 187 -18.98 -24.46 -27.42
N SER A 188 -18.85 -23.37 -28.17
CA SER A 188 -19.67 -23.12 -29.37
C SER A 188 -19.45 -24.18 -30.47
N ALA A 189 -18.23 -24.72 -30.60
CA ALA A 189 -17.92 -25.81 -31.52
C ALA A 189 -18.48 -27.16 -31.06
N VAL A 190 -18.68 -27.37 -29.75
CA VAL A 190 -19.31 -28.57 -29.18
C VAL A 190 -20.83 -28.48 -29.27
N GLU A 191 -21.43 -27.33 -28.95
CA GLU A 191 -22.88 -27.08 -29.13
C GLU A 191 -23.31 -27.23 -30.60
N SER A 192 -22.50 -26.71 -31.54
CA SER A 192 -22.73 -26.91 -32.98
C SER A 192 -22.63 -28.38 -33.42
N ARG A 193 -21.97 -29.26 -32.66
CA ARG A 193 -21.88 -30.70 -32.96
C ARG A 193 -23.03 -31.49 -32.33
N VAL A 194 -23.47 -31.11 -31.13
CA VAL A 194 -24.60 -31.74 -30.43
C VAL A 194 -25.92 -31.49 -31.18
N ASN A 195 -26.13 -30.26 -31.69
CA ASN A 195 -27.32 -29.94 -32.49
C ASN A 195 -27.37 -30.67 -33.84
N VAL A 196 -26.25 -31.17 -34.36
CA VAL A 196 -26.21 -31.97 -35.60
C VAL A 196 -26.54 -33.45 -35.30
N THR A 197 -26.22 -33.94 -34.11
CA THR A 197 -26.51 -35.32 -33.69
C THR A 197 -27.94 -35.54 -33.18
N GLU A 198 -28.63 -34.52 -32.66
CA GLU A 198 -30.04 -34.64 -32.24
C GLU A 198 -31.05 -34.61 -33.39
N THR A 199 -30.64 -34.24 -34.62
CA THR A 199 -31.50 -34.30 -35.81
C THR A 199 -31.53 -35.68 -36.50
N GLN A 200 -30.82 -36.68 -35.98
CA GLN A 200 -30.83 -38.06 -36.50
C GLN A 200 -30.96 -39.05 -35.32
N GLY A 201 -32.19 -39.26 -34.86
CA GLY A 201 -32.50 -40.15 -33.75
C GLY A 201 -34.01 -40.39 -33.59
N ASP A 202 -34.56 -41.10 -34.57
CA ASP A 202 -35.67 -42.05 -34.53
C ASP A 202 -37.09 -41.68 -34.07
N HIS A 203 -38.00 -42.20 -34.89
CA HIS A 203 -39.42 -41.96 -35.01
C HIS A 203 -40.11 -43.33 -34.94
N GLU A 204 -40.74 -43.68 -33.81
CA GLU A 204 -41.75 -44.75 -33.64
C GLU A 204 -42.36 -44.56 -32.22
N GLY A 205 -43.63 -44.12 -32.07
CA GLY A 205 -44.85 -44.94 -32.02
C GLY A 205 -44.93 -45.70 -30.67
N THR A 206 -45.93 -45.60 -29.78
CA THR A 206 -47.37 -45.30 -29.91
C THR A 206 -47.99 -45.15 -28.49
N GLU A 207 -48.92 -44.21 -28.36
CA GLU A 207 -50.21 -44.21 -27.61
C GLU A 207 -50.40 -45.08 -26.33
N ASN A 208 -50.83 -44.47 -25.21
CA ASN A 208 -52.26 -44.48 -24.81
C ASN A 208 -52.61 -43.51 -23.64
N LEU A 209 -53.86 -43.08 -23.71
CA LEU A 209 -54.72 -42.15 -22.96
C LEU A 209 -54.89 -42.45 -21.45
N GLY A 210 -55.06 -41.41 -20.61
CA GLY A 210 -55.63 -41.61 -19.28
C GLY A 210 -55.55 -40.45 -18.27
N GLN A 211 -56.34 -39.39 -18.48
CA GLN A 211 -57.06 -38.55 -17.50
C GLN A 211 -56.35 -38.03 -16.21
N ASP A 212 -56.17 -36.70 -16.17
CA ASP A 212 -56.29 -35.82 -15.00
C ASP A 212 -57.66 -35.98 -14.29
N PRO A 213 -57.86 -35.61 -12.99
CA PRO A 213 -57.44 -34.32 -12.44
C PRO A 213 -57.11 -34.19 -10.94
N GLN A 214 -56.40 -33.08 -10.65
CA GLN A 214 -56.50 -32.17 -9.49
C GLN A 214 -56.56 -32.76 -8.06
N THR A 215 -55.59 -32.37 -7.22
CA THR A 215 -55.84 -31.49 -6.05
C THR A 215 -54.52 -31.09 -5.35
N SER A 216 -54.25 -29.78 -5.30
CA SER A 216 -53.58 -29.11 -4.17
C SER A 216 -54.65 -28.79 -3.10
N PRO A 217 -54.37 -28.17 -1.94
CA PRO A 217 -53.10 -27.79 -1.29
C PRO A 217 -53.03 -28.22 0.19
N ALA A 218 -51.92 -27.91 0.89
CA ALA A 218 -51.91 -27.17 2.16
C ALA A 218 -50.64 -27.48 2.99
N GLN A 219 -49.84 -26.44 3.23
CA GLN A 219 -49.10 -26.28 4.50
C GLN A 219 -50.10 -25.98 5.63
N PRO A 220 -49.76 -26.02 6.95
CA PRO A 220 -48.79 -25.13 7.61
C PRO A 220 -47.87 -25.86 8.62
N GLU A 221 -46.63 -25.43 8.80
CA GLU A 221 -46.11 -24.50 9.82
C GLU A 221 -45.99 -25.04 11.27
N ASN A 222 -44.81 -24.72 11.82
CA ASN A 222 -44.45 -24.45 13.21
C ASN A 222 -44.01 -25.59 14.13
N GLY A 223 -42.82 -25.33 14.70
CA GLY A 223 -42.06 -26.09 15.68
C GLY A 223 -40.62 -25.60 15.66
#